data_AF-A0A382S6A3-F1
#
_entry.id   AF-A0A382S6A3-F1
#
_cell.length_a   1.000
_cell.length_b   1.000
_cell.length_c   1.000
_cell.angle_alpha   90.00
_cell.angle_beta   90.00
_cell.angle_gamma   90.00
#
_symmetry.space_group_name_H-M   'P 1'
#
loop_
_entity.id
_entity.type
_entity.pdbx_description
1 polymer ?
#
loop_
_entity_poly.entity_id
_entity_poly.type
_entity_poly.pdbx_seq_one_letter_code
_entity_poly.pdbx_strand_id
1 'polypeptide(L)' 'MCVAGSVAAYKSIELARLLMRHGASIKCVMSGASTKLIKPDYMKWATGNNVITKLTGNMEHIDLADYKRSDLIIVYPST' A
#
# COMPACT_ATOMS: atom_id res chain seq x y z
N MET A 1 3.70 -0.46 1.69
CA MET A 1 3.10 0.88 1.88
C MET A 1 1.68 0.73 2.39
N CYS A 2 1.38 1.31 3.53
CA CYS A 2 0.07 1.29 4.18
C CYS A 2 -0.61 2.65 4.00
N VAL A 3 -1.85 2.64 3.50
CA VAL A 3 -2.64 3.86 3.25
C VAL A 3 -3.80 3.92 4.24
N ALA A 4 -3.80 4.94 5.10
CA ALA A 4 -4.88 5.18 6.05
C ALA A 4 -5.98 6.09 5.47
N GLY A 5 -7.09 6.22 6.21
CA GLY A 5 -8.28 6.95 5.77
C GLY A 5 -8.14 8.47 5.95
N SER A 6 -7.50 9.14 4.98
CA SER A 6 -7.40 10.59 4.96
C SER A 6 -7.60 11.14 3.55
N VAL A 7 -8.09 12.37 3.43
CA VAL A 7 -8.21 13.08 2.14
C VAL A 7 -6.86 13.12 1.40
N ALA A 8 -5.74 13.11 2.13
CA ALA A 8 -4.41 13.03 1.52
C ALA A 8 -4.09 11.67 0.86
N ALA A 9 -4.99 10.67 0.91
CA ALA A 9 -4.77 9.36 0.33
C ALA A 9 -4.48 9.41 -1.18
N TYR A 10 -5.00 10.38 -1.93
CA TYR A 10 -4.67 10.52 -3.36
C TYR A 10 -3.17 10.77 -3.59
N LYS A 11 -2.48 11.46 -2.66
CA LYS A 11 -1.02 11.69 -2.75
C LYS A 11 -0.20 10.41 -2.58
N SER A 12 -0.78 9.37 -1.96
CA SER A 12 -0.11 8.07 -1.83
C SER A 12 0.15 7.42 -3.20
N ILE A 13 -0.67 7.71 -4.21
CA ILE A 13 -0.51 7.25 -5.60
C ILE A 13 0.77 7.84 -6.20
N GLU A 14 0.95 9.15 -6.06
CA GLU A 14 2.14 9.86 -6.56
C GLU A 14 3.41 9.39 -5.86
N LEU A 15 3.35 9.24 -4.53
CA LEU A 15 4.46 8.72 -3.73
C LEU A 15 4.83 7.29 -4.15
N ALA A 16 3.84 6.42 -4.36
CA ALA A 16 4.08 5.07 -4.85
C ALA A 16 4.80 5.09 -6.21
N ARG A 17 4.32 5.90 -7.17
CA ARG A 17 4.96 6.03 -8.48
C ARG A 17 6.37 6.62 -8.42
N LEU A 18 6.62 7.57 -7.51
CA LEU A 18 7.94 8.12 -7.30
C LEU A 18 8.92 7.04 -6.82
N LEU A 19 8.53 6.28 -5.80
CA LEU A 19 9.33 5.18 -5.27
C LEU A 19 9.56 4.07 -6.32
N MET A 20 8.52 3.70 -7.09
CA MET A 20 8.65 2.75 -8.20
C MET A 20 9.67 3.23 -9.25
N ARG A 21 9.71 4.54 -9.57
CA ARG A 21 10.72 5.12 -10.48
C ARG A 21 12.15 5.03 -9.96
N HIS A 22 12.32 4.97 -8.64
CA HIS A 22 13.61 4.72 -8.00
C HIS A 22 13.92 3.23 -7.82
N GLY A 23 13.14 2.34 -8.44
CA GLY A 23 13.37 0.90 -8.42
C GLY A 23 12.81 0.17 -7.19
N ALA A 24 12.00 0.85 -6.36
CA ALA A 24 11.36 0.19 -5.23
C ALA A 24 10.27 -0.78 -5.70
N SER A 25 10.18 -1.96 -5.06
CA SER A 25 9.04 -2.87 -5.19
C SER A 25 8.06 -2.61 -4.07
N ILE A 26 6.84 -2.20 -4.39
CA ILE A 26 5.86 -1.74 -3.40
C ILE A 26 4.69 -2.71 -3.32
N LYS A 27 4.52 -3.36 -2.17
CA LYS A 27 3.25 -4.01 -1.80
C LYS A 27 2.35 -3.02 -1.06
N CYS A 28 1.12 -2.84 -1.53
CA CYS A 28 0.18 -1.86 -0.98
C CYS A 28 -0.84 -2.52 -0.05
N VAL A 29 -1.05 -1.90 1.11
CA VAL A 29 -2.10 -2.25 2.07
C VAL A 29 -3.00 -1.04 2.25
N MET A 30 -4.31 -1.22 2.15
CA MET A 30 -5.29 -0.14 2.25
C MET A 30 -6.29 -0.42 3.37
N SER A 31 -6.54 0.56 4.23
CA SER A 31 -7.61 0.47 5.22
C SER A 31 -8.99 0.55 4.55
N GLY A 32 -10.02 -0.02 5.18
CA GLY A 32 -11.39 0.08 4.68
C GLY A 32 -11.94 1.51 4.59
N ALA A 33 -11.35 2.46 5.33
CA ALA A 33 -11.67 3.88 5.18
C ALA A 33 -11.00 4.48 3.94
N SER A 34 -9.74 4.12 3.66
CA SER A 34 -9.01 4.60 2.49
C SER A 34 -9.62 4.13 1.17
N THR A 35 -10.19 2.91 1.13
CA THR A 35 -10.84 2.35 -0.07
C THR A 35 -12.11 3.09 -0.47
N LYS A 36 -12.73 3.83 0.46
CA LYS A 36 -13.88 4.71 0.17
C LYS A 36 -13.47 6.03 -0.48
N LEU A 37 -12.21 6.44 -0.31
CA LEU A 37 -11.66 7.69 -0.85
C LEU A 37 -10.97 7.45 -2.20
N ILE A 38 -10.17 6.40 -2.29
CA ILE A 38 -9.50 5.98 -3.53
C ILE A 38 -9.72 4.48 -3.76
N LYS A 39 -10.03 4.09 -5.00
CA LYS A 39 -10.21 2.67 -5.33
C LYS A 39 -8.88 1.92 -5.28
N PRO A 40 -8.86 0.66 -4.78
CA PRO A 40 -7.67 -0.19 -4.79
C PRO A 40 -7.01 -0.34 -6.17
N ASP A 41 -7.81 -0.31 -7.25
CA ASP A 41 -7.30 -0.44 -8.62
C ASP A 41 -6.29 0.65 -9.01
N TYR A 42 -6.43 1.86 -8.45
CA TYR A 42 -5.45 2.93 -8.69
C TYR A 42 -4.10 2.61 -8.05
N MET A 43 -4.10 2.03 -6.85
CA MET A 43 -2.86 1.60 -6.19
C MET A 43 -2.26 0.36 -6.86
N LYS A 44 -3.10 -0.53 -7.40
CA LYS A 44 -2.63 -1.65 -8.23
C LYS A 44 -1.93 -1.16 -9.50
N TRP A 45 -2.52 -0.19 -10.20
CA TRP A 45 -1.88 0.45 -11.34
C TRP A 45 -0.58 1.18 -10.95
N ALA A 46 -0.58 1.89 -9.82
CA ALA A 46 0.57 2.68 -9.38
C ALA A 46 1.78 1.82 -8.97
N THR A 47 1.53 0.67 -8.34
CA THR A 47 2.57 -0.22 -7.78
C THR A 47 2.87 -1.44 -8.65
N GLY A 48 1.98 -1.79 -9.59
CA GLY A 48 2.05 -3.04 -10.35
C GLY A 48 1.71 -4.30 -9.54
N ASN A 49 1.43 -4.18 -8.25
CA ASN A 49 1.17 -5.28 -7.33
C ASN A 49 -0.30 -5.33 -6.89
N ASN A 50 -0.78 -6.51 -6.51
CA ASN A 50 -2.10 -6.64 -5.89
C ASN A 50 -2.15 -5.87 -4.55
N VAL A 51 -3.31 -5.26 -4.28
CA VAL A 51 -3.53 -4.44 -3.09
C VAL A 51 -4.26 -5.26 -2.04
N ILE A 52 -3.73 -5.26 -0.82
CA ILE A 52 -4.32 -5.96 0.32
C ILE A 52 -5.28 -5.01 1.02
N THR A 53 -6.56 -5.37 1.05
CA THR A 53 -7.61 -4.58 1.71
C THR A 53 -8.16 -5.26 2.97
N LYS A 54 -7.91 -6.57 3.11
CA LYS A 54 -8.30 -7.38 4.24
C LYS A 54 -7.30 -8.53 4.40
N LEU A 55 -7.03 -8.93 5.64
CA LEU A 55 -6.24 -10.12 5.93
C LEU A 55 -7.11 -11.37 5.75
N THR A 56 -6.52 -12.40 5.14
CA THR A 56 -7.16 -13.70 4.91
C THR A 56 -6.33 -14.82 5.55
N GLY A 57 -6.74 -16.07 5.33
CA GLY A 57 -5.97 -17.25 5.74
C GLY A 57 -4.61 -17.38 5.02
N ASN A 58 -4.36 -16.57 3.99
CA ASN A 58 -3.08 -16.52 3.27
C ASN A 58 -1.98 -15.76 4.03
N MET A 59 -2.26 -15.33 5.27
CA MET A 59 -1.24 -14.85 6.20
C MET A 59 -0.45 -13.63 5.67
N GLU A 60 -1.15 -12.69 5.01
CA GLU A 60 -0.53 -11.59 4.27
C GLU A 60 0.35 -10.69 5.16
N HIS A 61 -0.02 -10.53 6.42
CA HIS A 61 0.72 -9.72 7.38
C HIS A 61 2.10 -10.32 7.71
N ILE A 62 2.22 -11.65 7.76
CA ILE A 62 3.51 -12.32 7.93
C ILE A 62 4.28 -12.24 6.60
N ASP A 63 3.64 -12.57 5.47
CA ASP A 63 4.30 -12.49 4.16
C ASP A 63 4.88 -11.11 3.81
N LEU A 64 4.32 -10.05 4.38
CA LEU A 64 4.79 -8.68 4.25
C LEU A 64 5.86 -8.31 5.28
N ALA A 65 5.67 -8.67 6.55
CA ALA A 65 6.48 -8.17 7.65
C ALA A 65 7.55 -9.16 8.16
N ASP A 66 7.59 -10.37 7.61
CA ASP A 66 8.57 -11.39 7.99
C ASP A 66 10.00 -11.02 7.60
N TYR A 67 10.96 -11.71 8.21
CA TYR A 67 12.38 -11.39 8.11
C TYR A 67 12.87 -11.40 6.66
N LYS A 68 13.55 -10.31 6.25
CA LYS A 68 14.04 -10.07 4.87
C LYS A 68 12.94 -9.99 3.78
N ARG A 69 11.66 -9.83 4.12
CA ARG A 69 10.59 -9.62 3.12
C ARG A 69 10.38 -8.15 2.76
N SER A 70 10.53 -7.24 3.74
CA SER A 70 10.37 -5.80 3.54
C SER A 70 11.53 -5.03 4.16
N ASP A 71 12.18 -4.20 3.36
CA ASP A 71 13.26 -3.31 3.83
C ASP A 71 12.71 -2.05 4.52
N LEU A 72 11.48 -1.65 4.18
CA LEU A 72 10.85 -0.43 4.69
C LEU A 72 9.33 -0.55 4.75
N ILE A 73 8.75 -0.12 5.88
CA ILE A 73 7.30 0.08 6.03
C ILE A 73 7.00 1.57 6.07
N ILE A 74 6.20 2.03 5.11
CA ILE A 74 5.71 3.42 5.04
C ILE A 74 4.22 3.40 5.35
N VAL A 75 3.79 4.24 6.30
CA VAL A 75 2.37 4.56 6.53
C VAL A 75 2.13 6.00 6.06
N TYR A 76 1.40 6.15 4.96
CA TYR A 76 1.11 7.48 4.40
C TYR A 76 -0.18 7.48 3.58
N PRO A 77 -1.10 8.42 3.83
CA PRO A 77 -1.19 9.24 5.05
C PRO A 77 -1.42 8.35 6.29
N SER A 78 -1.09 8.88 7.48
CA SER A 78 -1.26 8.19 8.77
C SER A 78 -2.29 8.92 9.61
N THR A 79 -3.38 8.23 9.92
CA THR A 79 -4.48 8.66 10.81
C THR A 79 -4.79 7.53 11.76
#